data_AF-A0A383V571-F1
#
_entry.id   AF-A0A383V571-F1
#
_cell.length_a   1.000
_cell.length_b   1.000
_cell.length_c   1.000
_cell.angle_alpha   90.00
_cell.angle_beta   90.00
_cell.angle_gamma   90.00
#
_symmetry.space_group_name_H-M   'P 1'
#
loop_
_entity.id
_entity.type
_entity.pdbx_description
1 polymer ?
#
loop_
_entity_poly.entity_id
_entity_poly.type
_entity_poly.pdbx_seq_one_letter_code
_entity_poly.pdbx_strand_id
1 'polypeptide(L)'
;MAKLRVVVWAVVVTVLLWGSAQAPVGCRRRCSSIVRGSPEGSAEFEGVGGDRDLQDALVQQLRVQVESQALKDEIKEDLRERVEGLKQIGEELIQQLDEELVIEKFRTDLESTQVLSDANEKLNELEEQLQQIKDQIKADQEDLRAFEVASASARSQGLFFKNLYQPEQDPQQQQEQGEGAASSSSSSSKRNRMLVDPVAARQAAAVVASSAEDEMASPFRMYLFGYMAAVLALVVLQDVTTADPKFALDGLYAALGLLLGVNALNERRALSQVLQDKQRQLQQLQQQQDAAAAGAAASGSSALGSSSAEQ
;
A
#
# COMPACT_ATOMS: atom_id res chain seq x y z
N MET A 1 36.03 18.32 -14.78
CA MET A 1 34.94 19.29 -14.52
C MET A 1 33.77 19.20 -15.49
N ALA A 2 33.98 19.06 -16.82
CA ALA A 2 32.87 18.96 -17.78
C ALA A 2 31.93 17.75 -17.57
N LYS A 3 32.47 16.57 -17.21
CA LYS A 3 31.67 15.36 -16.96
C LYS A 3 30.78 15.47 -15.71
N LEU A 4 31.25 16.17 -14.66
CA LEU A 4 30.47 16.40 -13.45
C LEU A 4 29.27 17.33 -13.73
N ARG A 5 29.46 18.33 -14.59
CA ARG A 5 28.38 19.24 -15.01
C ARG A 5 27.27 18.53 -15.78
N VAL A 6 27.62 17.52 -16.59
CA VAL A 6 26.63 16.73 -17.35
C VAL A 6 25.81 15.84 -16.42
N VAL A 7 26.44 15.21 -15.41
CA VAL A 7 25.72 14.37 -14.44
C VAL A 7 24.81 15.22 -13.54
N VAL A 8 25.28 16.37 -13.06
CA VAL A 8 24.44 17.31 -12.29
C VAL A 8 23.28 17.83 -13.13
N TRP A 9 23.50 18.15 -14.41
CA TRP A 9 22.41 18.54 -15.31
C TRP A 9 21.42 17.40 -15.56
N ALA A 10 21.87 16.16 -15.74
CA ALA A 10 20.98 15.02 -15.93
C ALA A 10 20.11 14.78 -14.69
N VAL A 11 20.68 14.88 -13.49
CA VAL A 11 19.93 14.72 -12.23
C VAL A 11 18.94 15.87 -12.05
N VAL A 12 19.35 17.12 -12.29
CA VAL A 12 18.46 18.29 -12.20
C VAL A 12 17.32 18.22 -13.23
N VAL A 13 17.60 17.78 -14.46
CA VAL A 13 16.58 17.58 -15.49
C VAL A 13 15.62 16.45 -15.11
N THR A 14 16.10 15.36 -14.51
CA THR A 14 15.25 14.24 -14.08
C THR A 14 14.34 14.65 -12.91
N VAL A 15 14.87 15.41 -11.95
CA VAL A 15 14.09 15.96 -10.82
C VAL A 15 13.08 17.01 -11.30
N LEU A 16 13.46 17.87 -12.25
CA LEU A 16 12.54 18.84 -12.85
C LEU A 16 11.45 18.15 -13.67
N LEU A 17 11.76 17.12 -14.46
CA LEU A 17 10.75 16.36 -15.20
C LEU A 17 9.74 15.66 -14.26
N TRP A 18 10.18 15.26 -13.07
CA TRP A 18 9.29 14.66 -12.06
C TRP A 18 8.48 15.71 -11.30
N GLY A 19 9.05 16.90 -11.05
CA GLY A 19 8.34 18.03 -10.45
C GLY A 19 7.41 18.80 -11.40
N SER A 20 7.46 18.53 -12.71
CA SER A 20 6.68 19.24 -13.74
C SER A 20 5.24 18.74 -13.89
N ALA A 21 4.81 17.71 -13.15
CA ALA A 21 3.42 17.25 -13.18
C ALA A 21 2.44 18.17 -12.41
N GLN A 22 2.95 19.21 -11.73
CA GLN A 22 2.14 20.27 -11.12
C GLN A 22 2.81 21.63 -11.39
N ALA A 23 2.45 22.25 -12.50
CA ALA A 23 2.69 23.67 -12.70
C ALA A 23 1.75 24.49 -11.78
N PRO A 24 2.16 25.70 -11.39
CA PRO A 24 1.66 26.82 -12.19
C PRO A 24 2.74 27.73 -12.74
N VAL A 25 2.33 28.33 -13.85
CA VAL A 25 3.05 29.22 -14.75
C VAL A 25 3.32 30.56 -14.03
N GLY A 26 4.58 30.99 -13.96
CA GLY A 26 4.97 32.26 -13.36
C GLY A 26 6.15 32.90 -14.08
N CYS A 27 5.87 33.96 -14.84
CA CYS A 27 6.75 34.60 -15.80
C CYS A 27 8.09 35.12 -15.24
N ARG A 28 9.17 34.75 -15.94
CA ARG A 28 10.43 35.51 -16.03
C ARG A 28 10.19 36.93 -16.57
N ARG A 29 10.69 37.97 -15.90
CA ARG A 29 11.15 39.19 -16.59
C ARG A 29 12.46 39.72 -16.03
N ARG A 30 13.44 39.81 -16.95
CA ARG A 30 14.70 40.55 -16.89
C ARG A 30 14.42 42.03 -16.67
N CYS A 31 15.11 42.63 -15.70
CA CYS A 31 15.33 44.08 -15.67
C CYS A 31 16.62 44.37 -16.44
N SER A 32 16.48 45.01 -17.60
CA SER A 32 17.57 45.64 -18.34
C SER A 32 17.82 47.04 -17.76
N SER A 33 19.01 47.25 -17.22
CA SER A 33 19.54 48.55 -16.81
C SER A 33 19.76 49.43 -18.04
N ILE A 34 18.98 50.50 -18.16
CA ILE A 34 19.21 51.57 -19.16
C ILE A 34 20.19 52.58 -18.57
N VAL A 35 21.24 52.83 -19.35
CA VAL A 35 22.36 53.75 -19.12
C VAL A 35 21.87 55.20 -19.14
N ARG A 36 22.17 55.95 -18.07
CA ARG A 36 21.95 57.39 -17.97
C ARG A 36 23.23 58.11 -18.38
N GLY A 37 23.29 58.60 -19.62
CA GLY A 37 24.33 59.51 -20.08
C GLY A 37 23.96 60.96 -19.73
N SER A 38 24.84 61.65 -19.00
CA SER A 38 24.82 63.11 -18.88
C SER A 38 25.35 63.76 -20.15
N PRO A 39 24.74 64.87 -20.57
CA PRO A 39 25.52 66.00 -21.08
C PRO A 39 25.10 67.28 -20.35
N GLU A 40 25.99 67.85 -19.54
CA GLU A 40 25.93 69.27 -19.19
C GLU A 40 26.96 70.00 -20.05
N GLY A 41 26.47 70.55 -21.17
CA GLY A 41 27.12 71.61 -21.92
C GLY A 41 26.45 72.92 -21.52
N SER A 42 27.22 73.78 -20.86
CA SER A 42 26.89 75.14 -20.46
C SER A 42 26.56 76.02 -21.67
N ALA A 43 25.36 76.58 -21.72
CA ALA A 43 25.05 77.76 -22.53
C ALA A 43 23.98 78.61 -21.83
N GLU A 44 24.47 79.71 -21.27
CA GLU A 44 23.91 81.07 -21.30
C GLU A 44 22.39 81.26 -21.15
N PHE A 45 22.07 81.77 -19.97
CA PHE A 45 20.77 82.29 -19.54
C PHE A 45 20.58 83.71 -20.07
N GLU A 46 19.76 83.90 -21.11
CA GLU A 46 19.17 85.21 -21.41
C GLU A 46 17.80 85.06 -22.07
N GLY A 47 16.75 85.23 -21.28
CA GLY A 47 15.36 85.28 -21.75
C GLY A 47 14.39 84.77 -20.70
N VAL A 48 13.61 85.68 -20.10
CA VAL A 48 12.44 85.34 -19.25
C VAL A 48 11.32 84.83 -20.15
N GLY A 49 11.52 83.65 -20.71
CA GLY A 49 10.53 82.84 -21.39
C GLY A 49 10.84 81.42 -20.95
N GLY A 50 10.07 80.90 -19.98
CA GLY A 50 10.35 79.58 -19.41
C GLY A 50 10.53 78.52 -20.51
N ASP A 51 11.58 77.73 -20.37
CA ASP A 51 11.92 76.66 -21.32
C ASP A 51 10.70 75.78 -21.57
N ARG A 52 10.19 75.83 -22.80
CA ARG A 52 9.02 75.05 -23.22
C ARG A 52 9.31 73.55 -23.12
N ASP A 53 10.55 73.15 -23.37
CA ASP A 53 10.99 71.75 -23.27
C ASP A 53 10.91 71.22 -21.83
N LEU A 54 11.21 72.07 -20.83
CA LEU A 54 11.05 71.71 -19.41
C LEU A 54 9.57 71.58 -19.03
N GLN A 55 8.70 72.45 -19.56
CA GLN A 55 7.26 72.37 -19.34
C GLN A 55 6.67 71.10 -19.97
N ASP A 56 7.07 70.77 -21.19
CA ASP A 56 6.63 69.54 -21.88
C ASP A 56 7.14 68.28 -21.17
N ALA A 57 8.38 68.28 -20.68
CA ALA A 57 8.93 67.17 -19.87
C ALA A 57 8.16 66.97 -18.55
N LEU A 58 7.78 68.05 -17.87
CA LEU A 58 6.96 68.01 -16.66
C LEU A 58 5.56 67.47 -16.94
N VAL A 59 4.92 67.90 -18.03
CA VAL A 59 3.61 67.38 -18.46
C VAL A 59 3.70 65.90 -18.79
N GLN A 60 4.77 65.47 -19.47
CA GLN A 60 4.98 64.06 -19.80
C GLN A 60 5.21 63.22 -18.54
N GLN A 61 5.99 63.72 -17.57
CA GLN A 61 6.19 63.03 -16.29
C GLN A 61 4.90 62.93 -15.48
N LEU A 62 4.07 63.98 -15.45
CA LEU A 62 2.77 63.94 -14.79
C LEU A 62 1.82 62.94 -15.47
N ARG A 63 1.80 62.89 -16.81
CA ARG A 63 1.01 61.87 -17.54
C ARG A 63 1.45 60.46 -17.19
N VAL A 64 2.75 60.19 -17.19
CA VAL A 64 3.28 58.87 -16.81
C VAL A 64 2.94 58.52 -15.36
N GLN A 65 2.97 59.49 -14.44
CA GLN A 65 2.57 59.24 -13.06
C GLN A 65 1.08 58.92 -12.93
N VAL A 66 0.21 59.66 -13.62
CA VAL A 66 -1.24 59.40 -13.65
C VAL A 66 -1.53 58.04 -14.28
N GLU A 67 -0.92 57.71 -15.42
CA GLU A 67 -1.05 56.41 -16.08
C GLU A 67 -0.54 55.27 -15.19
N SER A 68 0.56 55.48 -14.46
CA SER A 68 1.09 54.49 -13.52
C SER A 68 0.18 54.25 -12.31
N GLN A 69 -0.57 55.28 -11.88
CA GLN A 69 -1.54 55.13 -10.80
C GLN A 69 -2.78 54.38 -11.30
N ALA A 70 -3.29 54.72 -12.49
CA ALA A 70 -4.39 54.01 -13.12
C ALA A 70 -4.08 52.51 -13.31
N LEU A 71 -2.90 52.19 -13.85
CA LEU A 71 -2.45 50.79 -14.01
C LEU A 71 -2.31 50.05 -12.68
N LYS A 72 -1.87 50.74 -11.61
CA LYS A 72 -1.77 50.11 -10.29
C LYS A 72 -3.13 49.77 -9.73
N ASP A 73 -4.14 50.60 -9.98
CA ASP A 73 -5.48 50.37 -9.48
C ASP A 73 -6.18 49.27 -10.29
N GLU A 74 -5.98 49.20 -11.61
CA GLU A 74 -6.41 48.06 -12.46
C GLU A 74 -5.77 46.74 -11.98
N ILE A 75 -4.46 46.72 -11.74
CA ILE A 75 -3.77 45.51 -11.23
C ILE A 75 -4.30 45.10 -9.84
N LYS A 76 -4.64 46.05 -8.97
CA LYS A 76 -5.23 45.73 -7.66
C LYS A 76 -6.62 45.14 -7.80
N GLU A 77 -7.41 45.61 -8.76
CA GLU A 77 -8.75 45.10 -9.03
C GLU A 77 -8.67 43.68 -9.59
N ASP A 78 -7.81 43.43 -10.59
CA ASP A 78 -7.51 42.08 -11.11
C ASP A 78 -7.03 41.12 -10.02
N LEU A 79 -6.18 41.59 -9.11
CA LEU A 79 -5.70 40.77 -7.99
C LEU A 79 -6.83 40.43 -7.01
N ARG A 80 -7.76 41.36 -6.76
CA ARG A 80 -8.93 41.07 -5.92
C ARG A 80 -9.84 40.04 -6.58
N GLU A 81 -10.15 40.22 -7.86
CA GLU A 81 -10.98 39.27 -8.62
C GLU A 81 -10.35 37.86 -8.61
N ARG A 82 -9.04 37.75 -8.83
CA ARG A 82 -8.34 36.44 -8.77
C ARG A 82 -8.34 35.84 -7.37
N VAL A 83 -8.20 36.65 -6.33
CA VAL A 83 -8.25 36.17 -4.94
C VAL A 83 -9.66 35.68 -4.60
N GLU A 84 -10.70 36.37 -5.06
CA GLU A 84 -12.09 35.95 -4.90
C GLU A 84 -12.38 34.66 -5.67
N GLY A 85 -11.89 34.54 -6.91
CA GLY A 85 -11.98 33.30 -7.68
C GLY A 85 -11.25 32.13 -7.03
N LEU A 86 -10.04 32.35 -6.48
CA LEU A 86 -9.32 31.31 -5.73
C LEU A 86 -10.03 30.90 -4.45
N LYS A 87 -10.72 31.82 -3.77
CA LYS A 87 -11.55 31.49 -2.61
C LYS A 87 -12.73 30.62 -2.99
N GLN A 88 -13.45 30.96 -4.08
CA GLN A 88 -14.57 30.16 -4.57
C GLN A 88 -14.12 28.74 -4.98
N ILE A 89 -13.01 28.63 -5.70
CA ILE A 89 -12.42 27.32 -6.06
C ILE A 89 -12.01 26.54 -4.79
N GLY A 90 -11.45 27.23 -3.80
CA GLY A 90 -11.11 26.62 -2.51
C GLY A 90 -12.32 26.09 -1.75
N GLU A 91 -13.42 26.85 -1.73
CA GLU A 91 -14.68 26.44 -1.10
C GLU A 91 -15.32 25.25 -1.84
N GLU A 92 -15.28 25.23 -3.17
CA GLU A 92 -15.77 24.10 -3.98
C GLU A 92 -14.94 22.83 -3.75
N LEU A 93 -13.60 22.95 -3.68
CA LEU A 93 -12.72 21.81 -3.38
C LEU A 93 -12.95 21.26 -1.97
N ILE A 94 -13.20 22.13 -0.97
CA ILE A 94 -13.53 21.68 0.38
C ILE A 94 -14.86 20.92 0.40
N GLN A 95 -15.88 21.40 -0.33
CA GLN A 95 -17.17 20.70 -0.44
C GLN A 95 -17.03 19.34 -1.12
N GLN A 96 -16.24 19.25 -2.19
CA GLN A 96 -15.96 17.97 -2.86
C GLN A 96 -15.23 17.00 -1.94
N LEU A 97 -14.24 17.48 -1.18
CA LEU A 97 -13.49 16.64 -0.24
C LEU A 97 -14.39 16.12 0.89
N ASP A 98 -15.29 16.96 1.42
CA ASP A 98 -16.25 16.53 2.44
C ASP A 98 -17.24 15.49 1.90
N GLU A 99 -17.71 15.64 0.66
CA GLU A 99 -18.59 14.66 0.02
C GLU A 99 -17.86 13.31 -0.21
N GLU A 100 -16.62 13.35 -0.69
CA GLU A 100 -15.79 12.14 -0.86
C GLU A 100 -15.52 11.43 0.46
N LEU A 101 -15.21 12.17 1.53
CA LEU A 101 -15.01 11.60 2.87
C LEU A 101 -16.28 10.93 3.41
N VAL A 102 -17.45 11.49 3.13
CA VAL A 102 -18.73 10.88 3.51
C VAL A 102 -18.96 9.59 2.72
N ILE A 103 -18.71 9.57 1.42
CA ILE A 103 -18.82 8.36 0.58
C ILE A 103 -17.84 7.28 1.04
N GLU A 104 -16.59 7.64 1.34
CA GLU A 104 -15.57 6.70 1.82
C GLU A 104 -15.95 6.11 3.18
N LYS A 105 -16.51 6.93 4.08
CA LYS A 105 -17.05 6.45 5.35
C LYS A 105 -18.20 5.46 5.14
N PHE A 106 -19.17 5.77 4.28
CA PHE A 106 -20.26 4.84 3.97
C PHE A 106 -19.75 3.53 3.37
N ARG A 107 -18.77 3.59 2.48
CA ARG A 107 -18.15 2.40 1.89
C ARG A 107 -17.45 1.56 2.95
N THR A 108 -16.70 2.19 3.84
CA THR A 108 -16.02 1.51 4.95
C THR A 108 -17.02 0.88 5.91
N ASP A 109 -18.09 1.58 6.25
CA ASP A 109 -19.15 1.06 7.09
C ASP A 109 -19.82 -0.16 6.42
N LEU A 110 -20.14 -0.09 5.12
CA LEU A 110 -20.71 -1.21 4.35
C LEU A 110 -19.76 -2.41 4.30
N GLU A 111 -18.49 -2.21 3.94
CA GLU A 111 -17.48 -3.27 3.89
C GLU A 111 -17.31 -3.91 5.28
N SER A 112 -17.30 -3.12 6.35
CA SER A 112 -17.22 -3.65 7.72
C SER A 112 -18.44 -4.48 8.10
N THR A 113 -19.65 -4.06 7.73
CA THR A 113 -20.87 -4.82 8.00
C THR A 113 -20.92 -6.14 7.24
N GLN A 114 -20.43 -6.16 6.00
CA GLN A 114 -20.35 -7.38 5.19
C GLN A 114 -19.32 -8.36 5.74
N VAL A 115 -18.14 -7.88 6.13
CA VAL A 115 -17.13 -8.74 6.77
C VAL A 115 -17.66 -9.34 8.07
N LEU A 116 -18.45 -8.59 8.85
CA LEU A 116 -19.03 -9.07 10.09
C LEU A 116 -20.17 -10.09 9.85
N SER A 117 -20.99 -9.91 8.80
CA SER A 117 -21.98 -10.93 8.41
C SER A 117 -21.31 -12.21 7.94
N ASP A 118 -20.29 -12.12 7.09
CA ASP A 118 -19.54 -13.27 6.58
C ASP A 118 -18.81 -14.01 7.72
N ALA A 119 -18.29 -13.27 8.70
CA ALA A 119 -17.67 -13.85 9.89
C ALA A 119 -18.70 -14.61 10.75
N ASN A 120 -19.89 -14.05 10.95
CA ASN A 120 -20.96 -14.74 11.68
C ASN A 120 -21.46 -15.99 10.93
N GLU A 121 -21.57 -15.95 9.61
CA GLU A 121 -21.93 -17.13 8.81
C GLU A 121 -20.89 -18.25 8.96
N LYS A 122 -19.60 -17.93 8.86
CA LYS A 122 -18.51 -18.88 9.09
C LYS A 122 -18.49 -19.43 10.52
N LEU A 123 -18.83 -18.61 11.52
CA LEU A 123 -18.94 -19.08 12.90
C LEU A 123 -20.09 -20.08 13.06
N ASN A 124 -21.24 -19.84 12.42
CA ASN A 124 -22.36 -20.79 12.43
C ASN A 124 -21.99 -22.10 11.72
N GLU A 125 -21.28 -22.03 10.59
CA GLU A 125 -20.78 -23.22 9.89
C GLU A 125 -19.80 -24.02 10.75
N LEU A 126 -18.88 -23.35 11.47
CA LEU A 126 -17.98 -24.01 12.41
C LEU A 126 -18.72 -24.62 13.60
N GLU A 127 -19.78 -23.98 14.09
CA GLU A 127 -20.63 -24.54 15.14
C GLU A 127 -21.33 -25.82 14.66
N GLU A 128 -21.84 -25.83 13.43
CA GLU A 128 -22.45 -27.01 12.83
C GLU A 128 -21.43 -28.14 12.65
N GLN A 129 -20.23 -27.84 12.15
CA GLN A 129 -19.14 -28.82 12.03
C GLN A 129 -18.74 -29.40 13.40
N LEU A 130 -18.69 -28.57 14.45
CA LEU A 130 -18.42 -29.02 15.82
C LEU A 130 -19.51 -29.95 16.34
N GLN A 131 -20.79 -29.65 16.05
CA GLN A 131 -21.90 -30.54 16.41
C GLN A 131 -21.82 -31.88 15.67
N GLN A 132 -21.53 -31.86 14.37
CA GLN A 132 -21.33 -33.07 13.56
C GLN A 132 -20.19 -33.95 14.09
N ILE A 133 -19.02 -33.36 14.38
CA ILE A 133 -17.88 -34.09 14.96
C ILE A 133 -18.24 -34.66 16.33
N LYS A 134 -18.96 -33.90 17.16
CA LYS A 134 -19.38 -34.36 18.48
C LYS A 134 -20.31 -35.57 18.39
N ASP A 135 -21.23 -35.57 17.44
CA ASP A 135 -22.15 -36.69 17.23
C ASP A 135 -21.45 -37.90 16.61
N GLN A 136 -20.47 -37.68 15.73
CA GLN A 136 -19.60 -38.74 15.21
C GLN A 136 -18.80 -39.42 16.34
N ILE A 137 -18.21 -38.64 17.25
CA ILE A 137 -17.47 -39.19 18.40
C ILE A 137 -18.39 -40.02 19.31
N LYS A 138 -19.65 -39.59 19.50
CA LYS A 138 -20.61 -40.38 20.30
C LYS A 138 -20.96 -41.69 19.61
N ALA A 139 -21.21 -41.66 18.30
CA ALA A 139 -21.48 -42.87 17.52
C ALA A 139 -20.30 -43.84 17.59
N ASP A 140 -19.07 -43.35 17.41
CA ASP A 140 -17.85 -44.17 17.51
C ASP A 140 -17.68 -44.77 18.93
N GLN A 141 -18.04 -44.03 19.98
CA GLN A 141 -18.02 -44.54 21.35
C GLN A 141 -19.06 -45.64 21.59
N GLU A 142 -20.26 -45.51 21.04
CA GLU A 142 -21.30 -46.54 21.12
C GLU A 142 -20.90 -47.80 20.35
N ASP A 143 -20.32 -47.64 19.15
CA ASP A 143 -19.80 -48.74 18.34
C ASP A 143 -18.64 -49.47 19.03
N LEU A 144 -17.71 -48.73 19.66
CA LEU A 144 -16.63 -49.33 20.44
C LEU A 144 -17.18 -50.14 21.63
N ARG A 145 -18.16 -49.61 22.37
CA ARG A 145 -18.82 -50.36 23.46
C ARG A 145 -19.52 -51.61 22.96
N ALA A 146 -20.22 -51.53 21.84
CA ALA A 146 -20.87 -52.69 21.22
C ALA A 146 -19.84 -53.75 20.80
N PHE A 147 -18.71 -53.31 20.22
CA PHE A 147 -17.60 -54.20 19.86
C PHE A 147 -16.93 -54.83 21.07
N GLU A 148 -16.73 -54.10 22.17
CA GLU A 148 -16.20 -54.63 23.43
C GLU A 148 -17.10 -55.74 23.97
N VAL A 149 -18.42 -55.53 24.02
CA VAL A 149 -19.40 -56.54 24.47
C VAL A 149 -19.39 -57.75 23.53
N ALA A 150 -19.43 -57.52 22.21
CA ALA A 150 -19.42 -58.59 21.22
C ALA A 150 -18.12 -59.42 21.29
N SER A 151 -16.96 -58.76 21.38
CA SER A 151 -15.66 -59.42 21.49
C SER A 151 -15.49 -60.18 22.81
N ALA A 152 -15.99 -59.64 23.93
CA ALA A 152 -16.05 -60.36 25.20
C ALA A 152 -16.91 -61.63 25.09
N SER A 153 -18.08 -61.53 24.44
CA SER A 153 -18.96 -62.68 24.21
C SER A 153 -18.29 -63.75 23.32
N ALA A 154 -17.62 -63.35 22.23
CA ALA A 154 -16.90 -64.25 21.34
C ALA A 154 -15.72 -64.94 22.04
N ARG A 155 -14.96 -64.19 22.86
CA ARG A 155 -13.88 -64.75 23.69
C ARG A 155 -14.42 -65.74 24.74
N SER A 156 -15.58 -65.45 25.33
CA SER A 156 -16.23 -66.35 26.30
C SER A 156 -16.77 -67.65 25.68
N GLN A 157 -17.07 -67.66 24.37
CA GLN A 157 -17.51 -68.86 23.65
C GLN A 157 -16.33 -69.76 23.24
N GLY A 158 -15.14 -69.19 23.00
CA GLY A 158 -13.93 -69.92 22.61
C GLY A 158 -13.09 -70.48 23.77
N LEU A 159 -13.34 -70.03 25.00
CA LEU A 159 -12.60 -70.47 26.18
C LEU A 159 -13.56 -71.13 27.18
N PHE A 160 -13.26 -72.39 27.48
CA PHE A 160 -13.86 -73.32 28.45
C PHE A 160 -14.07 -72.79 29.91
N PHE A 161 -14.02 -71.48 30.16
CA PHE A 161 -14.09 -70.85 31.48
C PHE A 161 -15.37 -70.03 31.65
N LYS A 162 -16.53 -70.69 31.56
CA LYS A 162 -17.86 -70.07 31.79
C LYS A 162 -18.09 -69.51 33.20
N ASN A 163 -17.12 -69.59 34.11
CA ASN A 163 -17.28 -69.25 35.54
C ASN A 163 -16.25 -68.25 36.10
N LEU A 164 -15.42 -67.59 35.29
CA LEU A 164 -14.39 -66.66 35.85
C LEU A 164 -14.52 -65.19 35.44
N TYR A 165 -15.34 -64.86 34.45
CA TYR A 165 -15.63 -63.47 34.08
C TYR A 165 -17.12 -63.22 34.19
N GLN A 166 -17.61 -63.19 35.43
CA GLN A 166 -18.80 -62.39 35.70
C GLN A 166 -18.34 -60.94 35.65
N PRO A 167 -18.91 -60.10 34.78
CA PRO A 167 -18.60 -58.68 34.80
C PRO A 167 -19.12 -58.13 36.13
N GLU A 168 -18.23 -57.87 37.08
CA GLU A 168 -18.52 -56.90 38.14
C GLU A 168 -18.83 -55.59 37.42
N GLN A 169 -20.12 -55.25 37.41
CA GLN A 169 -20.57 -53.89 37.25
C GLN A 169 -19.87 -53.08 38.33
N ASP A 170 -19.04 -52.11 37.96
CA ASP A 170 -18.68 -51.04 38.87
C ASP A 170 -18.17 -49.79 38.12
N PRO A 171 -18.22 -48.63 38.80
CA PRO A 171 -18.81 -47.42 38.24
C PRO A 171 -17.79 -46.48 37.60
N GLN A 172 -18.30 -45.65 36.71
CA GLN A 172 -17.65 -44.41 36.29
C GLN A 172 -17.23 -43.58 37.52
N GLN A 173 -15.94 -43.32 37.69
CA GLN A 173 -15.31 -42.09 38.23
C GLN A 173 -13.91 -42.42 38.76
N GLN A 174 -12.88 -42.12 37.97
CA GLN A 174 -11.56 -41.63 38.43
C GLN A 174 -10.62 -41.54 37.22
N GLN A 175 -10.65 -40.41 36.53
CA GLN A 175 -9.53 -39.92 35.74
C GLN A 175 -9.29 -38.46 36.13
N GLU A 176 -8.58 -38.29 37.23
CA GLU A 176 -7.77 -37.11 37.53
C GLU A 176 -6.41 -37.62 38.03
N GLN A 177 -5.34 -36.95 37.56
CA GLN A 177 -3.93 -37.09 37.95
C GLN A 177 -3.19 -38.34 37.43
N GLY A 178 -2.00 -38.26 36.85
CA GLY A 178 -1.09 -37.13 36.75
C GLY A 178 0.15 -37.48 35.93
N GLU A 179 0.78 -36.41 35.46
CA GLU A 179 2.05 -36.34 34.75
C GLU A 179 3.23 -36.96 35.52
N GLY A 180 4.23 -37.42 34.76
CA GLY A 180 5.64 -37.25 35.15
C GLY A 180 6.50 -38.52 35.27
N ALA A 181 7.64 -38.49 34.57
CA ALA A 181 8.82 -39.36 34.63
C ALA A 181 8.72 -40.69 33.85
N ALA A 182 9.28 -40.84 32.64
CA ALA A 182 10.68 -40.76 32.19
C ALA A 182 11.22 -42.14 31.78
N SER A 183 12.06 -42.12 30.74
CA SER A 183 12.80 -43.24 30.11
C SER A 183 11.97 -44.06 29.12
N SER A 184 12.38 -44.37 27.90
CA SER A 184 13.69 -44.32 27.25
C SER A 184 13.50 -44.55 25.74
N SER A 185 13.94 -43.62 24.89
CA SER A 185 14.15 -43.92 23.46
C SER A 185 15.18 -42.97 22.84
N SER A 186 16.40 -43.01 23.38
CA SER A 186 17.60 -42.55 22.70
C SER A 186 18.06 -43.63 21.72
N SER A 187 17.46 -43.69 20.54
CA SER A 187 17.95 -44.52 19.44
C SER A 187 18.45 -43.65 18.28
N SER A 188 19.77 -43.68 18.12
CA SER A 188 20.45 -43.67 16.80
C SER A 188 20.22 -42.47 15.88
N SER A 189 20.55 -41.27 16.35
CA SER A 189 20.96 -40.16 15.47
C SER A 189 22.44 -40.34 15.10
N LYS A 190 22.73 -41.22 14.12
CA LYS A 190 24.08 -41.40 13.58
C LYS A 190 24.01 -41.77 12.11
N ARG A 191 24.36 -40.78 11.27
CA ARG A 191 24.78 -40.91 9.86
C ARG A 191 23.71 -41.36 8.86
N ASN A 192 22.77 -40.46 8.57
CA ASN A 192 22.36 -40.27 7.18
C ASN A 192 22.81 -38.88 6.75
N ARG A 193 24.10 -38.76 6.45
CA ARG A 193 24.66 -37.67 5.64
C ARG A 193 24.23 -37.99 4.20
N MET A 194 22.92 -37.90 3.98
CA MET A 194 22.29 -38.09 2.69
C MET A 194 22.93 -37.06 1.78
N LEU A 195 23.45 -37.54 0.66
CA LEU A 195 23.97 -36.75 -0.44
C LEU A 195 22.90 -35.69 -0.74
N VAL A 196 23.10 -34.46 -0.24
CA VAL A 196 22.17 -33.36 -0.48
C VAL A 196 22.32 -33.07 -1.96
N ASP A 197 21.36 -33.57 -2.73
CA ASP A 197 21.31 -33.38 -4.17
C ASP A 197 21.31 -31.86 -4.43
N PRO A 198 22.33 -31.30 -5.10
CA PRO A 198 22.49 -29.85 -5.24
C PRO A 198 21.30 -29.19 -5.96
N VAL A 199 20.51 -29.97 -6.68
CA VAL A 199 19.28 -29.51 -7.34
C VAL A 199 18.14 -29.36 -6.32
N ALA A 200 17.95 -30.33 -5.42
CA ALA A 200 16.93 -30.26 -4.37
C ALA A 200 17.24 -29.13 -3.36
N ALA A 201 18.54 -28.91 -3.05
CA ALA A 201 18.96 -27.78 -2.21
C ALA A 201 18.67 -26.42 -2.86
N ARG A 202 18.82 -26.29 -4.18
CA ARG A 202 18.48 -25.05 -4.91
C ARG A 202 16.96 -24.80 -4.94
N GLN A 203 16.16 -25.85 -5.07
CA GLN A 203 14.70 -25.73 -5.01
C GLN A 203 14.22 -25.36 -3.60
N ALA A 204 14.77 -26.00 -2.56
CA ALA A 204 14.49 -25.62 -1.18
C ALA A 204 14.93 -24.17 -0.87
N ALA A 205 16.09 -23.75 -1.39
CA ALA A 205 16.55 -22.36 -1.25
C ALA A 205 15.64 -21.36 -1.99
N ALA A 206 15.08 -21.72 -3.15
CA ALA A 206 14.13 -20.88 -3.87
C ALA A 206 12.80 -20.73 -3.10
N VAL A 207 12.31 -21.79 -2.46
CA VAL A 207 11.08 -21.75 -1.63
C VAL A 207 11.26 -20.91 -0.37
N VAL A 208 12.44 -20.98 0.25
CA VAL A 208 12.77 -20.14 1.42
C VAL A 208 12.98 -18.68 0.99
N ALA A 209 13.58 -18.44 -0.18
CA ALA A 209 13.74 -17.09 -0.72
C ALA A 209 12.37 -16.45 -1.03
N SER A 210 11.45 -17.18 -1.67
CA SER A 210 10.11 -16.64 -1.98
C SER A 210 9.28 -16.38 -0.73
N SER A 211 9.38 -17.24 0.30
CA SER A 211 8.66 -17.02 1.58
C SER A 211 9.22 -15.82 2.36
N ALA A 212 10.52 -15.57 2.27
CA ALA A 212 11.13 -14.37 2.84
C ALA A 212 10.75 -13.10 2.05
N GLU A 213 10.62 -13.19 0.72
CA GLU A 213 10.19 -12.06 -0.13
C GLU A 213 8.77 -11.59 0.20
N ASP A 214 7.85 -12.52 0.50
CA ASP A 214 6.48 -12.17 0.91
C ASP A 214 6.41 -11.44 2.26
N GLU A 215 7.25 -11.81 3.24
CA GLU A 215 7.32 -11.08 4.52
C GLU A 215 8.06 -9.75 4.40
N MET A 216 8.97 -9.62 3.43
CA MET A 216 9.76 -8.40 3.20
C MET A 216 9.00 -7.34 2.39
N ALA A 217 7.91 -7.70 1.70
CA ALA A 217 7.08 -6.82 0.89
C ALA A 217 6.09 -5.97 1.70
N SER A 218 6.47 -5.55 2.92
CA SER A 218 5.66 -4.65 3.73
C SER A 218 5.62 -3.24 3.09
N PRO A 219 4.44 -2.68 2.80
CA PRO A 219 4.31 -1.34 2.22
C PRO A 219 4.96 -0.27 3.10
N PHE A 220 5.06 -0.50 4.42
CA PHE A 220 5.73 0.39 5.37
C PHE A 220 7.22 0.58 5.03
N ARG A 221 7.91 -0.49 4.60
CA ARG A 221 9.34 -0.42 4.28
C ARG A 221 9.60 0.48 3.07
N MET A 222 8.73 0.45 2.07
CA MET A 222 8.80 1.36 0.92
C MET A 222 8.68 2.83 1.38
N TYR A 223 7.71 3.14 2.26
CA TYR A 223 7.57 4.50 2.80
C TYR A 223 8.79 4.92 3.60
N LEU A 224 9.36 4.02 4.42
CA LEU A 224 10.57 4.29 5.19
C LEU A 224 11.77 4.61 4.27
N PHE A 225 12.00 3.81 3.22
CA PHE A 225 13.10 4.05 2.28
C PHE A 225 12.87 5.29 1.44
N GLY A 226 11.64 5.56 1.00
CA GLY A 226 11.28 6.80 0.30
C GLY A 226 11.54 8.03 1.17
N TYR A 227 11.14 7.97 2.45
CA TYR A 227 11.41 9.03 3.42
C TYR A 227 12.90 9.25 3.65
N MET A 228 13.68 8.19 3.89
CA MET A 228 15.13 8.30 4.05
C MET A 228 15.82 8.87 2.81
N ALA A 229 15.39 8.46 1.61
CA ALA A 229 15.91 9.02 0.36
C ALA A 229 15.56 10.51 0.21
N ALA A 230 14.34 10.92 0.58
CA ALA A 230 13.93 12.32 0.56
C ALA A 230 14.73 13.17 1.55
N VAL A 231 14.96 12.68 2.77
CA VAL A 231 15.80 13.38 3.77
C VAL A 231 17.23 13.55 3.26
N LEU A 232 17.83 12.49 2.69
CA LEU A 232 19.16 12.57 2.08
C LEU A 232 19.22 13.57 0.93
N ALA A 233 18.20 13.61 0.07
CA ALA A 233 18.13 14.58 -1.01
C ALA A 233 18.06 16.02 -0.47
N LEU A 234 17.32 16.24 0.62
CA LEU A 234 17.19 17.54 1.27
C LEU A 234 18.51 18.00 1.90
N VAL A 235 19.24 17.08 2.55
CA VAL A 235 20.58 17.36 3.10
C VAL A 235 21.56 17.75 2.00
N VAL A 236 21.60 17.00 0.89
CA VAL A 236 22.45 17.34 -0.26
C VAL A 236 22.06 18.69 -0.86
N LEU A 237 20.76 19.01 -0.92
CA LEU A 237 20.29 20.30 -1.41
C LEU A 237 20.74 21.45 -0.50
N GLN A 238 20.68 21.25 0.82
CA GLN A 238 21.14 22.23 1.81
C GLN A 238 22.65 22.46 1.71
N ASP A 239 23.45 21.40 1.60
CA ASP A 239 24.92 21.50 1.49
C ASP A 239 25.36 22.25 0.21
N VAL A 240 24.64 22.07 -0.90
CA VAL A 240 24.87 22.81 -2.15
C VAL A 240 24.59 24.31 -2.01
N THR A 241 23.72 24.71 -1.08
CA THR A 241 23.42 26.14 -0.83
C THR A 241 24.39 26.81 0.14
N THR A 242 25.15 26.04 0.92
CA THR A 242 26.18 26.57 1.83
C THR A 242 27.50 26.86 1.14
N ALA A 243 28.26 27.83 1.67
CA ALA A 243 29.47 28.36 1.02
C ALA A 243 30.69 27.42 0.99
N ASP A 244 30.68 26.33 1.77
CA ASP A 244 31.78 25.36 1.88
C ASP A 244 31.36 23.95 1.40
N PRO A 245 31.22 23.73 0.08
CA PRO A 245 30.76 22.45 -0.46
C PRO A 245 31.80 21.35 -0.24
N LYS A 246 31.43 20.32 0.54
CA LYS A 246 32.23 19.10 0.71
C LYS A 246 31.88 18.10 -0.38
N PHE A 247 32.33 18.39 -1.60
CA PHE A 247 31.99 17.63 -2.81
C PHE A 247 32.14 16.09 -2.70
N ALA A 248 33.08 15.60 -1.89
CA ALA A 248 33.28 14.16 -1.68
C ALA A 248 32.16 13.51 -0.85
N LEU A 249 31.69 14.22 0.19
CA LEU A 249 30.63 13.74 1.07
C LEU A 249 29.27 13.82 0.36
N ASP A 250 29.02 14.95 -0.32
CA ASP A 250 27.79 15.20 -1.09
C ASP A 250 27.63 14.17 -2.22
N GLY A 251 28.74 13.82 -2.88
CA GLY A 251 28.76 12.78 -3.92
C GLY A 251 28.39 11.40 -3.37
N LEU A 252 28.83 11.07 -2.16
CA LEU A 252 28.50 9.79 -1.51
C LEU A 252 27.03 9.75 -1.10
N TYR A 253 26.50 10.82 -0.52
CA TYR A 253 25.08 10.91 -0.17
C TYR A 253 24.17 10.88 -1.40
N ALA A 254 24.55 11.57 -2.48
CA ALA A 254 23.83 11.51 -3.75
C ALA A 254 23.83 10.10 -4.35
N ALA A 255 24.98 9.41 -4.31
CA ALA A 255 25.07 8.02 -4.77
C ALA A 255 24.21 7.08 -3.90
N LEU A 256 24.22 7.26 -2.58
CA LEU A 256 23.40 6.47 -1.66
C LEU A 256 21.90 6.71 -1.91
N GLY A 257 21.49 7.98 -2.03
CA GLY A 257 20.11 8.35 -2.33
C GLY A 257 19.62 7.79 -3.66
N LEU A 258 20.48 7.77 -4.68
CA LEU A 258 20.17 7.16 -5.98
C LEU A 258 20.01 5.64 -5.85
N LEU A 259 20.89 4.97 -5.11
CA LEU A 259 20.83 3.52 -4.89
C LEU A 259 19.54 3.13 -4.13
N LEU A 260 19.18 3.87 -3.07
CA LEU A 260 17.90 3.70 -2.37
C LEU A 260 16.71 3.97 -3.30
N GLY A 261 16.77 5.02 -4.13
CA GLY A 261 15.72 5.35 -5.09
C GLY A 261 15.49 4.26 -6.14
N VAL A 262 16.57 3.69 -6.68
CA VAL A 262 16.49 2.54 -7.61
C VAL A 262 15.90 1.31 -6.91
N ASN A 263 16.29 1.06 -5.66
CA ASN A 263 15.73 -0.06 -4.90
C ASN A 263 14.22 0.12 -4.65
N ALA A 264 13.80 1.33 -4.25
CA ALA A 264 12.38 1.65 -4.07
C ALA A 264 11.56 1.51 -5.38
N LEU A 265 12.15 1.85 -6.53
CA LEU A 265 11.51 1.65 -7.84
C LEU A 265 11.38 0.16 -8.21
N ASN A 266 12.39 -0.65 -7.89
CA ASN A 266 12.32 -2.09 -8.10
C ASN A 266 11.24 -2.74 -7.20
N GLU A 267 11.19 -2.35 -5.93
CA GLU A 267 10.15 -2.80 -5.00
C GLU A 267 8.75 -2.37 -5.47
N ARG A 268 8.59 -1.15 -6.01
CA ARG A 268 7.31 -0.70 -6.56
C ARG A 268 6.85 -1.55 -7.74
N ARG A 269 7.77 -1.96 -8.61
CA ARG A 269 7.46 -2.85 -9.73
C ARG A 269 7.05 -4.24 -9.24
N ALA A 270 7.78 -4.81 -8.27
CA ALA A 270 7.43 -6.09 -7.67
C ALA A 270 6.04 -6.04 -7.00
N LEU A 271 5.77 -4.99 -6.21
CA LEU A 271 4.49 -4.82 -5.53
C LEU A 271 3.33 -4.64 -6.52
N SER A 272 3.54 -3.94 -7.64
CA SER A 272 2.53 -3.83 -8.69
C SER A 272 2.19 -5.17 -9.34
N GLN A 273 3.17 -6.07 -9.48
CA GLN A 273 2.93 -7.41 -10.00
C GLN A 273 2.12 -8.24 -9.00
N VAL A 274 2.50 -8.21 -7.72
CA VAL A 274 1.77 -8.92 -6.64
C VAL A 274 0.32 -8.44 -6.54
N LEU A 275 0.07 -7.13 -6.60
CA LEU A 275 -1.29 -6.58 -6.61
C LEU A 275 -2.08 -7.04 -7.84
N GLN A 276 -1.45 -7.07 -9.01
CA GLN A 276 -2.08 -7.53 -10.24
C GLN A 276 -2.43 -9.02 -10.17
N ASP A 277 -1.55 -9.84 -9.61
CA ASP A 277 -1.78 -11.27 -9.42
C ASP A 277 -2.85 -11.55 -8.35
N LYS A 278 -2.89 -10.76 -7.27
CA LYS A 278 -3.98 -10.82 -6.28
C LYS A 278 -5.33 -10.43 -6.89
N GLN A 279 -5.37 -9.41 -7.76
CA GLN A 279 -6.58 -9.07 -8.51
C GLN A 279 -7.02 -10.22 -9.42
N ARG A 280 -6.09 -10.89 -10.11
CA ARG A 280 -6.40 -12.07 -10.94
C ARG A 280 -6.91 -13.24 -10.10
N GLN A 281 -6.32 -13.50 -8.92
CA GLN A 281 -6.80 -14.54 -8.02
C GLN A 281 -8.23 -14.25 -7.53
N LEU A 282 -8.53 -13.01 -7.15
CA LEU A 282 -9.89 -12.62 -6.77
C LEU A 282 -10.87 -12.80 -7.94
N GLN A 283 -10.45 -12.45 -9.16
CA GLN A 283 -11.27 -12.63 -10.36
C GLN A 283 -11.50 -14.12 -10.68
N GLN A 284 -10.52 -14.98 -10.45
CA GLN A 284 -10.65 -16.43 -10.59
C GLN A 284 -11.57 -17.03 -9.52
N LEU A 285 -11.47 -16.59 -8.26
CA LEU A 285 -12.37 -17.01 -7.20
C LEU A 285 -13.81 -16.61 -7.50
N GLN A 286 -14.02 -15.41 -8.00
CA GLN A 286 -15.35 -14.94 -8.40
C GLN A 286 -15.91 -15.78 -9.55
N GLN A 287 -15.10 -16.09 -10.58
CA GLN A 287 -15.51 -16.99 -11.66
C GLN A 287 -15.83 -18.42 -11.18
N GLN A 288 -15.10 -18.93 -10.18
CA GLN A 288 -15.40 -20.23 -9.59
C GLN A 288 -16.71 -20.21 -8.80
N GLN A 289 -16.99 -19.14 -8.07
CA GLN A 289 -18.27 -18.96 -7.37
C GLN A 289 -19.44 -18.85 -8.35
N ASP A 290 -19.30 -18.08 -9.43
CA ASP A 290 -20.33 -17.96 -10.47
C ASP A 290 -20.56 -19.29 -11.19
N ALA A 291 -19.49 -20.04 -11.49
CA ALA A 291 -19.60 -21.37 -12.10
C ALA A 291 -20.25 -22.39 -11.16
N ALA A 292 -19.91 -22.35 -9.86
CA ALA A 292 -20.54 -23.20 -8.86
C ALA A 292 -22.02 -22.89 -8.68
N ALA A 293 -22.39 -21.60 -8.65
CA ALA A 293 -23.78 -21.14 -8.57
C ALA A 293 -24.58 -21.55 -9.83
N ALA A 294 -24.00 -21.40 -11.02
CA ALA A 294 -24.63 -21.84 -12.27
C ALA A 294 -24.80 -23.37 -12.34
N GLY A 295 -23.82 -24.13 -11.84
CA GLY A 295 -23.90 -25.58 -11.73
C GLY A 295 -25.02 -26.06 -10.80
N ALA A 296 -25.19 -25.40 -9.64
CA ALA A 296 -26.27 -25.67 -8.70
C ALA A 296 -27.67 -25.36 -9.28
N ALA A 297 -27.80 -24.28 -10.07
CA ALA A 297 -29.06 -23.95 -10.74
C ALA A 297 -29.43 -25.00 -11.82
N ALA A 298 -28.45 -25.52 -12.57
CA ALA A 298 -28.69 -26.52 -13.60
C ALA A 298 -29.08 -27.90 -13.02
N SER A 299 -28.48 -28.31 -11.91
CA SER A 299 -28.85 -29.57 -11.22
C SER A 299 -30.23 -29.48 -10.53
N GLY A 300 -30.61 -28.31 -10.01
CA GLY A 300 -31.94 -28.08 -9.46
C GLY A 300 -33.07 -28.17 -10.50
N SER A 301 -32.84 -27.67 -11.72
CA SER A 301 -33.85 -27.71 -12.79
C SER A 301 -34.13 -29.12 -13.35
N SER A 302 -33.18 -30.05 -13.22
CA SER A 302 -33.32 -31.41 -13.76
C SER A 302 -34.10 -32.34 -12.81
N ALA A 303 -34.19 -32.00 -11.52
CA ALA A 303 -34.98 -32.75 -10.54
C ALA A 303 -36.50 -32.47 -10.63
N LEU A 304 -36.93 -31.31 -11.14
CA LEU A 304 -38.34 -30.94 -11.24
C LEU A 304 -39.02 -31.42 -12.54
N GLY A 305 -38.25 -31.82 -13.56
CA GLY A 305 -38.79 -32.23 -14.85
C GLY A 305 -39.26 -33.70 -14.94
N SER A 306 -38.88 -34.56 -14.00
CA SER A 306 -39.20 -36.00 -14.06
C SER A 306 -40.46 -36.41 -13.28
N SER A 307 -41.09 -35.51 -12.52
CA SER A 307 -42.25 -35.82 -11.67
C SER A 307 -43.61 -35.77 -12.39
N SER A 308 -43.68 -35.38 -13.68
CA SER A 308 -44.96 -35.05 -14.32
C SER A 308 -45.44 -36.04 -15.41
N ALA A 309 -44.85 -37.24 -15.49
CA ALA A 309 -45.19 -38.23 -16.52
C ALA A 309 -45.93 -39.49 -16.01
N GLU A 310 -46.31 -39.56 -14.72
CA GLU A 310 -47.20 -40.59 -14.18
C GLU A 310 -48.53 -39.96 -13.75
N GLN A 311 -49.42 -39.72 -14.71
CA GLN A 311 -50.88 -39.64 -14.49
C GLN A 311 -51.62 -39.94 -15.79
#